data_AF-A0A834HW77-F1
#
_entry.id   AF-A0A834HW77-F1
#
_cell.length_a   1.000
_cell.length_b   1.000
_cell.length_c   1.000
_cell.angle_alpha   90.00
_cell.angle_beta   90.00
_cell.angle_gamma   90.00
#
_symmetry.space_group_name_H-M   'P 1'
#
loop_
_entity.id
_entity.type
_entity.pdbx_description
1 polymer ?
#
loop_
_entity_poly.entity_id
_entity_poly.type
_entity_poly.pdbx_seq_one_letter_code
_entity_poly.pdbx_strand_id
1 'polypeptide(L)'
;MMAACDPRHGRYLTVAAIFRGRMSMKEVDEQMLNIQNKNSSYFVEWIPNNVKTAVCDIPPREQFTAMFRRKAFLHWYTGEGMDEMEFTEAESNMNDLVSEYQQYQDATAEEEGEFDEEEEADEGEN
;
A
#
# COMPACT_ATOMS: atom_id res chain seq x y z
N MET A 1 -0.59 -3.88 -5.98
CA MET A 1 0.39 -4.92 -6.42
C MET A 1 1.18 -4.32 -7.58
N MET A 2 2.52 -4.39 -7.58
CA MET A 2 3.38 -3.73 -8.58
C MET A 2 3.57 -4.55 -9.87
N ALA A 3 2.82 -5.62 -10.06
CA ALA A 3 2.88 -6.50 -11.23
C ALA A 3 1.46 -6.83 -11.71
N ALA A 4 1.27 -6.88 -13.03
CA ALA A 4 0.01 -7.24 -13.67
C ALA A 4 -0.18 -8.77 -13.73
N CYS A 5 -0.23 -9.40 -12.55
CA CYS A 5 -0.42 -10.84 -12.39
C CYS A 5 -1.52 -11.08 -11.36
N ASP A 6 -2.42 -12.04 -11.61
CA ASP A 6 -3.36 -12.51 -10.59
C ASP A 6 -2.74 -13.68 -9.80
N PRO A 7 -2.47 -13.52 -8.49
CA PRO A 7 -1.87 -14.57 -7.68
C PRO A 7 -2.75 -15.81 -7.52
N ARG A 8 -4.06 -15.69 -7.74
CA ARG A 8 -5.01 -16.81 -7.65
C ARG A 8 -4.85 -17.81 -8.79
N HIS A 9 -4.29 -17.39 -9.91
CA HIS A 9 -4.00 -18.26 -11.05
C HIS A 9 -2.67 -19.02 -10.90
N GLY A 10 -1.96 -18.85 -9.78
CA GLY A 10 -0.68 -19.51 -9.50
C GLY A 10 -0.58 -20.09 -8.09
N ARG A 11 0.64 -20.52 -7.73
CA ARG A 11 1.00 -20.91 -6.37
C ARG A 11 2.25 -20.17 -5.93
N TYR A 12 2.27 -19.73 -4.68
CA TYR A 12 3.42 -19.12 -4.04
C TYR A 12 4.47 -20.17 -3.73
N LEU A 13 5.67 -19.98 -4.32
CA LEU A 13 6.85 -20.75 -3.97
C LEU A 13 7.38 -20.31 -2.60
N THR A 14 7.66 -19.01 -2.46
CA THR A 14 8.11 -18.38 -1.23
C THR A 14 7.49 -16.99 -1.11
N VAL A 15 7.26 -16.53 0.13
CA VAL A 15 6.71 -15.21 0.41
C VAL A 15 7.53 -14.56 1.53
N ALA A 16 7.86 -13.28 1.35
CA ALA A 16 8.37 -12.43 2.41
C ALA A 16 7.36 -11.31 2.66
N ALA A 17 6.83 -11.22 3.88
CA ALA A 17 5.92 -10.18 4.33
C ALA A 17 6.66 -9.27 5.30
N ILE A 18 6.81 -7.99 4.96
CA ILE A 18 7.47 -6.99 5.79
C ILE A 18 6.41 -6.00 6.24
N PHE A 19 6.12 -6.01 7.54
CA PHE A 19 5.22 -5.06 8.16
C PHE A 19 6.02 -3.91 8.76
N ARG A 20 5.53 -2.68 8.60
CA ARG A 20 6.18 -1.49 9.12
C ARG A 20 5.21 -0.67 9.97
N GLY A 21 5.67 -0.16 11.11
CA GLY A 21 4.87 0.58 12.09
C GLY A 21 4.74 -0.14 13.42
N ARG A 22 4.17 0.54 14.42
CA ARG A 22 3.97 -0.03 15.76
C ARG A 22 2.82 -1.04 15.74
N MET A 23 3.14 -2.32 15.82
CA MET A 23 2.17 -3.41 15.84
C MET A 23 2.65 -4.58 16.70
N SER A 24 1.72 -5.38 17.20
CA SER A 24 2.05 -6.57 18.00
C SER A 24 2.58 -7.68 17.10
N MET A 25 3.80 -8.17 17.37
CA MET A 25 4.35 -9.33 16.66
C MET A 25 3.44 -10.57 16.76
N LYS A 26 2.79 -10.75 17.92
CA LYS A 26 1.86 -11.86 18.14
C LYS A 26 0.67 -11.80 17.17
N GLU A 27 0.11 -10.62 16.98
CA GLU A 27 -1.03 -10.42 16.08
C GLU A 27 -0.64 -10.66 14.62
N VAL A 28 0.53 -10.16 14.22
CA VAL A 28 1.09 -10.39 12.89
C VAL A 28 1.26 -11.89 12.62
N ASP A 29 1.83 -12.64 13.57
CA ASP A 29 2.05 -14.08 13.42
C ASP A 29 0.73 -14.87 13.34
N GLU A 30 -0.24 -14.53 14.19
CA GLU A 30 -1.57 -15.16 14.18
C GLU A 30 -2.30 -14.92 12.84
N GLN A 31 -2.27 -13.70 12.32
CA GLN A 31 -2.89 -13.39 11.03
C GLN A 31 -2.19 -14.07 9.86
N MET A 32 -0.85 -14.09 9.87
CA MET A 32 -0.08 -14.74 8.81
C MET A 32 -0.25 -16.25 8.79
N LEU A 33 -0.42 -16.88 9.96
CA LEU A 33 -0.79 -18.29 10.07
C LEU A 33 -2.23 -18.54 9.56
N ASN A 34 -3.17 -17.68 9.93
CA ASN A 34 -4.57 -17.75 9.49
C ASN A 34 -4.69 -17.68 7.96
N ILE A 35 -3.95 -16.77 7.33
CA ILE A 35 -3.92 -16.61 5.88
C ILE A 35 -3.39 -17.89 5.22
N GLN A 36 -2.28 -18.45 5.70
CA GLN A 36 -1.71 -19.69 5.17
C GLN A 36 -2.68 -20.87 5.30
N ASN A 37 -3.37 -21.00 6.44
CA ASN A 37 -4.31 -22.09 6.68
C ASN A 37 -5.57 -21.99 5.79
N LYS A 38 -6.14 -20.78 5.66
CA LYS A 38 -7.35 -20.56 4.85
C LYS A 38 -7.08 -20.72 3.35
N ASN A 39 -5.85 -20.46 2.91
CA ASN A 39 -5.47 -20.37 1.51
C ASN A 39 -4.38 -21.40 1.15
N SER A 40 -4.31 -22.52 1.88
CA SER A 40 -3.21 -23.48 1.78
C SER A 40 -2.97 -24.00 0.36
N SER A 41 -4.03 -24.12 -0.45
CA SER A 41 -3.97 -24.52 -1.86
C SER A 41 -3.13 -23.59 -2.75
N TYR A 42 -2.97 -22.33 -2.35
CA TYR A 42 -2.18 -21.33 -3.06
C TYR A 42 -0.70 -21.35 -2.66
N PHE A 43 -0.29 -22.16 -1.67
CA PHE A 43 1.11 -22.32 -1.28
C PHE A 43 1.62 -23.70 -1.71
N VAL A 44 2.88 -23.80 -2.13
CA VAL A 44 3.45 -25.11 -2.46
C VAL A 44 3.80 -25.89 -1.19
N GLU A 45 3.35 -27.14 -1.11
CA GLU A 45 3.54 -27.98 0.08
C GLU A 45 4.95 -28.57 0.21
N TRP A 46 5.68 -28.67 -0.90
CA TRP A 46 7.03 -29.26 -0.91
C TRP A 46 8.13 -28.32 -0.39
N ILE A 47 7.82 -27.03 -0.20
CA ILE A 47 8.68 -26.09 0.54
C ILE A 47 8.04 -25.85 1.92
N PRO A 48 8.52 -26.49 3.00
CA PRO A 48 7.99 -26.23 4.33
C PRO A 48 8.33 -24.81 4.79
N ASN A 49 7.41 -24.16 5.51
CA ASN A 49 7.61 -22.83 6.11
C ASN A 49 8.10 -21.77 5.11
N ASN A 50 7.48 -21.74 3.93
CA ASN A 50 7.86 -20.91 2.79
C ASN A 50 7.44 -19.42 2.91
N VAL A 51 6.72 -19.06 3.97
CA VAL A 51 6.35 -17.68 4.29
C VAL A 51 7.21 -17.18 5.45
N LYS A 52 7.85 -16.01 5.28
CA LYS A 52 8.62 -15.32 6.32
C LYS A 52 8.05 -13.94 6.60
N THR A 53 7.95 -13.61 7.89
CA THR A 53 7.43 -12.34 8.39
C THR A 53 8.56 -11.54 9.03
N ALA A 54 8.55 -10.23 8.83
CA ALA A 54 9.42 -9.30 9.53
C ALA A 54 8.59 -8.08 9.95
N VAL A 55 8.85 -7.55 11.15
CA VAL A 55 8.21 -6.34 11.67
C VAL A 55 9.29 -5.28 11.91
N CYS A 56 9.08 -4.08 11.37
CA CYS A 56 9.96 -2.93 11.55
C CYS A 56 9.18 -1.81 12.24
N ASP A 57 9.59 -1.43 13.45
CA ASP A 57 8.93 -0.38 14.22
C ASP A 57 9.03 1.01 13.58
N ILE A 58 9.94 1.19 12.61
CA ILE A 58 10.15 2.46 11.90
C ILE A 58 9.17 2.53 10.71
N PRO A 59 8.07 3.32 10.82
CA PRO A 59 7.18 3.50 9.70
C PRO A 59 7.93 4.13 8.51
N PRO A 60 7.56 3.82 7.26
CA PRO A 60 8.13 4.48 6.09
C PRO A 60 7.59 5.90 6.04
N ARG A 61 8.26 6.83 6.73
CA ARG A 61 8.14 8.28 6.55
C ARG A 61 9.30 8.91 7.30
N GLU A 62 9.75 10.05 6.82
CA GLU A 62 10.68 10.98 7.48
C GLU A 62 12.18 10.83 7.24
N GLN A 63 12.73 9.81 6.56
CA GLN A 63 14.19 9.83 6.29
C GLN A 63 14.59 11.01 5.38
N PHE A 64 13.85 11.20 4.27
CA PHE A 64 14.04 12.35 3.39
C PHE A 64 13.72 13.65 4.12
N THR A 65 12.52 13.78 4.70
CA THR A 65 12.07 14.99 5.39
C THR A 65 13.02 15.39 6.54
N ALA A 66 13.53 14.44 7.33
CA ALA A 66 14.45 14.73 8.43
C ALA A 66 15.83 15.18 7.94
N MET A 67 16.33 14.64 6.82
CA MET A 67 17.58 15.10 6.21
C MET A 67 17.39 16.47 5.53
N PHE A 68 16.29 16.66 4.80
CA PHE A 68 15.97 17.88 4.09
C PHE A 68 15.72 19.06 5.04
N ARG A 69 14.98 18.87 6.14
CA ARG A 69 14.82 19.89 7.21
C ARG A 69 16.13 20.36 7.82
N ARG A 70 17.15 19.48 7.86
CA ARG A 70 18.49 19.80 8.36
C ARG A 70 19.42 20.33 7.27
N LYS A 71 18.94 20.45 6.03
CA LYS A 71 19.73 20.73 4.82
C LYS A 71 20.99 19.84 4.72
N ALA A 72 20.90 18.61 5.24
CA ALA A 72 22.02 17.70 5.28
C ALA A 72 22.39 17.28 3.85
N PHE A 73 23.66 17.45 3.48
CA PHE A 73 24.20 17.10 2.16
C PHE A 73 23.60 17.85 0.95
N LEU A 74 22.70 18.83 1.17
CA LEU A 74 21.98 19.55 0.11
C LEU A 74 22.91 20.27 -0.88
N HIS A 75 24.04 20.79 -0.39
CA HIS A 75 25.03 21.50 -1.20
C HIS A 75 25.64 20.68 -2.36
N TRP A 76 25.63 19.35 -2.30
CA TRP A 76 26.10 18.50 -3.41
C TRP A 76 25.15 18.53 -4.60
N TYR A 77 23.86 18.80 -4.36
CA TYR A 77 22.84 18.86 -5.40
C TYR A 77 22.69 20.28 -5.93
N THR A 78 22.66 21.27 -5.03
CA THR A 78 22.60 22.67 -5.44
C THR A 78 23.89 23.14 -6.13
N GLY A 79 25.04 22.51 -5.82
CA GLY A 79 26.31 22.76 -6.50
C GLY A 79 26.34 22.31 -7.96
N GLU A 80 25.50 21.34 -8.33
CA GLU A 80 25.33 20.86 -9.72
C GLU A 80 24.21 21.61 -10.47
N GLY A 81 23.60 22.62 -9.84
CA GLY A 81 22.58 23.49 -10.45
C GLY A 81 21.13 23.13 -10.14
N MET A 82 20.88 22.19 -9.23
CA MET A 82 19.53 21.83 -8.76
C MET A 82 19.00 22.88 -7.77
N ASP A 83 17.71 23.23 -7.83
CA ASP A 83 17.11 24.22 -6.92
C ASP A 83 16.53 23.54 -5.66
N GLU A 84 16.57 24.20 -4.51
CA GLU A 84 15.96 23.67 -3.27
C GLU A 84 14.44 23.48 -3.39
N MET A 85 13.77 24.27 -4.24
CA MET A 85 12.35 24.13 -4.55
C MET A 85 12.05 22.80 -5.24
N GLU A 86 12.96 22.26 -6.06
CA GLU A 86 12.77 20.97 -6.72
C GLU A 86 12.71 19.81 -5.72
N PHE A 87 13.42 19.92 -4.58
CA PHE A 87 13.31 18.95 -3.48
C PHE A 87 11.96 19.04 -2.76
N THR A 88 11.44 20.26 -2.62
CA THR A 88 10.14 20.51 -1.98
C THR A 88 9.00 20.01 -2.87
N GLU A 89 9.11 20.21 -4.18
CA GLU A 89 8.18 19.66 -5.18
C GLU A 89 8.22 18.13 -5.18
N ALA A 90 9.42 17.52 -5.22
CA ALA A 90 9.54 16.07 -5.15
C ALA A 90 8.96 15.47 -3.85
N GLU A 91 9.11 16.18 -2.71
CA GLU A 91 8.48 15.80 -1.44
C GLU A 91 6.96 15.87 -1.51
N SER A 92 6.40 16.94 -2.09
CA SER A 92 4.97 17.09 -2.30
C SER A 92 4.43 15.95 -3.17
N ASN A 93 5.03 15.72 -4.34
CA ASN A 93 4.58 14.70 -5.28
C ASN A 93 4.59 13.30 -4.66
N MET A 94 5.61 12.98 -3.85
CA MET A 94 5.65 11.72 -3.10
C MET A 94 4.53 11.62 -2.06
N ASN A 95 4.25 12.70 -1.32
CA ASN A 95 3.18 12.72 -0.33
C ASN A 95 1.78 12.65 -0.97
N ASP A 96 1.60 13.30 -2.12
CA ASP A 96 0.37 13.28 -2.90
C ASP A 96 0.09 11.85 -3.39
N LEU A 97 1.10 11.18 -3.97
CA LEU A 97 0.97 9.78 -4.39
C LEU A 97 0.59 8.84 -3.24
N VAL A 98 1.18 9.03 -2.06
CA VAL A 98 0.85 8.22 -0.88
C VAL A 98 -0.58 8.52 -0.40
N SER A 99 -1.03 9.77 -0.49
CA SER A 99 -2.41 10.16 -0.17
C SER A 99 -3.41 9.53 -1.14
N GLU A 100 -3.10 9.50 -2.44
CA GLU A 100 -3.92 8.82 -3.44
C GLU A 100 -4.05 7.32 -3.15
N TYR A 101 -2.95 6.63 -2.85
CA TYR A 101 -3.00 5.20 -2.47
C TYR A 101 -3.81 4.96 -1.19
N GLN A 102 -3.70 5.85 -0.21
CA GLN A 102 -4.48 5.76 1.02
C GLN A 102 -5.98 5.95 0.73
N GLN A 103 -6.31 6.91 -0.13
CA GLN A 103 -7.68 7.15 -0.58
C GLN A 103 -8.27 5.91 -1.28
N TYR A 104 -7.54 5.25 -2.18
CA TYR A 104 -7.99 4.00 -2.80
C TYR A 104 -8.09 2.83 -1.81
N GLN A 105 -7.28 2.83 -0.76
CA GLN A 105 -7.35 1.81 0.30
C GLN A 105 -8.59 1.99 1.18
N ASP A 106 -8.98 3.23 1.43
CA ASP A 106 -10.10 3.59 2.30
C ASP A 106 -11.44 3.67 1.52
N ALA A 107 -11.40 3.78 0.19
CA ALA A 107 -12.58 3.74 -0.66
C ALA A 107 -13.22 2.33 -0.68
N THR A 108 -14.39 2.19 -0.04
CA THR A 108 -15.25 1.02 -0.16
C THR A 108 -16.12 1.13 -1.42
N ALA A 109 -16.29 0.03 -2.15
CA ALA A 109 -16.98 -0.06 -3.45
C ALA A 109 -18.50 0.24 -3.45
N GLU A 110 -19.04 0.87 -2.42
CA GLU A 110 -20.49 1.12 -2.25
C GLU A 110 -20.94 2.51 -2.72
N GLU A 111 -20.04 3.43 -3.11
CA GLU A 111 -20.41 4.80 -3.53
C GLU A 111 -20.65 4.99 -5.05
N GLU A 112 -20.43 3.97 -5.90
CA GLU A 112 -20.66 4.08 -7.36
C GLU A 112 -22.06 3.62 -7.83
N GLY A 113 -23.00 3.36 -6.92
CA GLY A 113 -24.25 2.62 -7.23
C GLY A 113 -25.56 3.40 -7.37
N GLU A 114 -25.60 4.74 -7.23
CA GLU A 114 -26.87 5.50 -7.18
C GLU A 114 -27.04 6.54 -8.29
N PHE A 115 -26.64 6.26 -9.53
CA PHE A 115 -27.02 7.07 -10.69
C PHE A 115 -27.55 6.13 -11.79
N ASP A 116 -28.87 5.91 -11.83
CA ASP A 116 -29.69 5.59 -13.04
C ASP A 116 -31.03 4.86 -12.74
N GLU A 117 -31.81 5.28 -11.73
CA GLU A 117 -33.23 4.85 -11.62
C GLU A 117 -34.16 6.02 -11.20
N GLU A 118 -34.09 7.15 -11.89
CA GLU A 118 -35.14 8.17 -11.85
C GLU A 118 -35.50 8.63 -13.26
N GLU A 119 -36.15 7.77 -14.06
CA GLU A 119 -37.05 8.25 -15.12
C GLU A 119 -38.03 7.13 -15.53
N GLU A 120 -39.32 7.48 -15.52
CA GLU A 120 -40.50 6.74 -16.03
C GLU A 120 -41.26 5.81 -15.07
N ALA A 121 -42.00 6.43 -14.14
CA ALA A 121 -43.28 5.92 -13.66
C ALA A 121 -44.27 7.07 -13.42
N ASP A 122 -44.57 7.85 -14.46
CA ASP A 122 -45.78 8.68 -14.53
C ASP A 122 -46.60 8.20 -15.72
N GLU A 123 -47.56 7.30 -15.47
CA GLU A 123 -48.85 7.26 -16.16
C GLU A 123 -49.70 6.13 -15.57
N GLY A 124 -50.66 6.49 -14.71
CA GLY A 124 -51.82 5.65 -14.43
C GLY A 124 -52.33 5.71 -13.00
N GLU A 125 -53.14 6.72 -12.68
CA GLU A 125 -54.42 6.55 -11.97
C GLU A 125 -55.13 7.92 -11.81
N ASN A 126 -56.10 8.19 -12.71
CA ASN A 126 -57.48 8.57 -12.36
C ASN A 126 -58.37 8.59 -13.60
#